data_AF-A0A934UXQ0-F1
#
_entry.id   AF-A0A934UXQ0-F1
#
_cell.length_a   1.000
_cell.length_b   1.000
_cell.length_c   1.000
_cell.angle_alpha   90.00
_cell.angle_beta   90.00
_cell.angle_gamma   90.00
#
_symmetry.space_group_name_H-M   'P 1'
#
loop_
_entity.id
_entity.type
_entity.pdbx_description
1 polymer ?
#
loop_
_entity_poly.entity_id
_entity_poly.type
_entity_poly.pdbx_seq_one_letter_code
_entity_poly.pdbx_strand_id
1 'polypeptide(L)'
;MAISLRAARSRGPAMLGLAGGSSLVLALVGCSGAGTGAEPEQKADGTKTEAAATPGTATCDFSGDGPKTATITETADAYEVTFTGDFITPETMQPKEGRTTFGVSLWDPENGDSTALIFQYERGTLAQSGFQEEAEITPLKTEVKLEDGAFTAKYPKPIPSLEQTPPTTWTPSLYVDDGTGGQPETYRCGDGRTQPFTPLGK
;
A
#
# COMPACT_ATOMS: atom_id res chain seq x y z
N MET A 1 -28.55 -21.37 -28.50
CA MET A 1 -27.38 -22.04 -29.11
C MET A 1 -26.34 -22.18 -28.01
N ALA A 2 -26.24 -23.36 -27.40
CA ALA A 2 -25.44 -23.58 -26.19
C ALA A 2 -24.10 -24.21 -26.57
N ILE A 3 -23.00 -23.59 -26.17
CA ILE A 3 -21.64 -24.13 -26.35
C ILE A 3 -21.14 -24.52 -24.97
N SER A 4 -21.08 -25.83 -24.74
CA SER A 4 -20.56 -26.48 -23.54
C SER A 4 -19.05 -26.69 -23.72
N LEU A 5 -18.23 -26.10 -22.85
CA LEU A 5 -16.78 -26.27 -22.85
C LEU A 5 -16.35 -27.05 -21.60
N ARG A 6 -15.98 -28.32 -21.82
CA ARG A 6 -15.22 -29.16 -20.88
C ARG A 6 -13.73 -28.89 -21.07
N ALA A 7 -12.98 -28.69 -19.98
CA ALA A 7 -11.53 -28.92 -19.92
C ALA A 7 -11.23 -29.51 -18.54
N ALA A 8 -11.00 -30.83 -18.44
CA ALA A 8 -9.71 -31.51 -18.57
C ALA A 8 -8.77 -31.23 -17.38
N ARG A 9 -8.89 -32.08 -16.33
CA ARG A 9 -7.91 -32.21 -15.24
C ARG A 9 -6.69 -32.97 -15.78
N SER A 10 -5.50 -32.38 -15.71
CA SER A 10 -4.25 -33.14 -15.80
C SER A 10 -3.70 -33.38 -14.39
N ARG A 11 -3.49 -34.65 -14.06
CA ARG A 11 -2.67 -35.10 -12.93
C ARG A 11 -1.28 -35.40 -13.49
N GLY A 12 -0.24 -34.78 -12.95
CA GLY A 12 1.16 -35.09 -13.20
C GLY A 12 1.87 -35.50 -11.90
N PRO A 13 2.84 -36.43 -11.95
CA PRO A 13 3.29 -37.19 -10.79
C PRO A 13 4.40 -36.51 -9.97
N ALA A 14 4.54 -37.02 -8.75
CA ALA A 14 5.64 -36.79 -7.83
C ALA A 14 7.01 -37.19 -8.42
N MET A 15 8.05 -36.43 -8.09
CA MET A 15 9.43 -36.90 -8.12
C MET A 15 10.11 -36.68 -6.77
N LEU A 16 10.63 -37.80 -6.27
CA LEU A 16 11.54 -38.00 -5.15
C LEU A 16 12.99 -37.70 -5.58
N GLY A 17 13.83 -37.30 -4.62
CA GLY A 17 15.30 -37.26 -4.73
C GLY A 17 15.85 -35.83 -4.80
N LEU A 18 17.00 -35.48 -4.22
CA LEU A 18 18.15 -36.25 -3.79
C LEU A 18 18.90 -35.45 -2.71
N ALA A 19 19.52 -36.14 -1.76
CA ALA A 19 20.50 -35.56 -0.85
C ALA A 19 21.76 -35.11 -1.62
N GLY A 20 22.39 -34.02 -1.16
CA GLY A 20 23.67 -33.56 -1.67
C GLY A 20 24.19 -32.39 -0.84
N GLY A 21 25.06 -32.67 0.12
CA GLY A 21 25.75 -31.66 0.90
C GLY A 21 26.76 -30.87 0.07
N SER A 22 27.02 -29.63 0.50
CA SER A 22 28.28 -28.94 0.28
C SER A 22 28.37 -27.80 1.29
N SER A 23 29.22 -28.00 2.29
CA SER A 23 29.68 -26.96 3.20
C SER A 23 30.52 -25.97 2.38
N LEU A 24 30.04 -24.73 2.23
CA LEU A 24 30.86 -23.64 1.70
C LEU A 24 31.34 -22.79 2.89
N VAL A 25 32.64 -22.93 3.18
CA VAL A 25 33.40 -22.03 4.05
C VAL A 25 33.64 -20.75 3.25
N LEU A 26 32.98 -19.66 3.62
CA LEU A 26 33.29 -18.32 3.11
C LEU A 26 34.26 -17.64 4.09
N ALA A 27 35.48 -17.46 3.61
CA ALA A 27 36.53 -16.70 4.27
C ALA A 27 36.08 -15.24 4.43
N LEU A 28 36.12 -14.73 5.66
CA LEU A 28 36.06 -13.30 5.94
C LEU A 28 37.34 -12.65 5.43
N VAL A 29 37.25 -11.94 4.31
CA VAL A 29 38.28 -10.97 3.89
C VAL A 29 37.79 -9.60 4.31
N GLY A 30 38.50 -9.00 5.27
CA GLY A 30 38.26 -7.65 5.74
C GLY A 30 38.50 -6.63 4.63
N CYS A 31 37.57 -5.70 4.50
CA CYS A 31 37.78 -4.46 3.77
C CYS A 31 37.62 -3.31 4.76
N SER A 32 38.77 -2.82 5.25
CA SER A 32 38.88 -1.58 6.01
C SER A 32 38.80 -0.41 5.02
N GLY A 33 37.59 0.10 4.80
CA GLY A 33 37.35 1.30 4.00
C GLY A 33 36.85 2.44 4.88
N ALA A 34 37.78 3.16 5.53
CA ALA A 34 37.49 4.42 6.20
C ALA A 34 37.32 5.52 5.14
N GLY A 35 36.08 5.83 4.79
CA GLY A 35 35.70 6.96 3.96
C GLY A 35 34.81 7.91 4.75
N THR A 36 35.40 8.90 5.40
CA THR A 36 34.67 10.04 5.99
C THR A 36 34.22 10.96 4.86
N GLY A 37 33.13 10.58 4.20
CA GLY A 37 32.33 11.50 3.40
C GLY A 37 31.37 12.20 4.34
N ALA A 38 31.51 13.52 4.48
CA ALA A 38 30.51 14.34 5.13
C ALA A 38 29.24 14.29 4.28
N GLU A 39 28.29 13.45 4.69
CA GLU A 39 26.94 13.43 4.17
C GLU A 39 26.29 14.77 4.55
N PRO A 40 25.70 15.51 3.59
CA PRO A 40 25.01 16.75 3.92
C PRO A 40 23.87 16.39 4.87
N GLU A 41 23.87 17.01 6.06
CA GLU A 41 22.72 17.02 6.96
C GLU A 41 21.55 17.67 6.21
N GLN A 42 20.78 16.83 5.52
CA GLN A 42 19.49 17.19 4.99
C GLN A 42 18.63 17.44 6.23
N LYS A 43 18.49 18.72 6.59
CA LYS A 43 17.46 19.19 7.53
C LYS A 43 16.13 18.65 7.01
N ALA A 44 15.69 17.53 7.54
CA ALA A 44 14.32 17.11 7.42
C ALA A 44 13.53 18.19 8.16
N ASP A 45 12.93 19.12 7.42
CA ASP A 45 11.85 19.93 7.94
C ASP A 45 10.81 18.93 8.42
N GLY A 46 10.72 18.76 9.74
CA GLY A 46 9.92 17.72 10.35
C GLY A 46 8.48 17.91 9.91
N THR A 47 8.01 17.04 9.01
CA THR A 47 6.61 17.01 8.59
C THR A 47 5.76 16.90 9.84
N LYS A 48 4.89 17.88 10.04
CA LYS A 48 4.05 17.98 11.23
C LYS A 48 3.01 16.86 11.19
N THR A 49 3.20 15.83 12.01
CA THR A 49 2.14 14.87 12.33
C THR A 49 1.10 15.57 13.21
N GLU A 50 -0.11 15.75 12.70
CA GLU A 50 -1.24 16.26 13.48
C GLU A 50 -2.10 15.09 13.96
N ALA A 51 -2.42 15.06 15.25
CA ALA A 51 -3.33 14.05 15.78
C ALA A 51 -4.73 14.21 15.18
N ALA A 52 -5.48 13.11 15.05
CA ALA A 52 -6.86 13.10 14.57
C ALA A 52 -7.70 14.18 15.29
N ALA A 53 -8.14 15.21 14.55
CA ALA A 53 -8.95 16.30 15.10
C ALA A 53 -10.36 15.83 15.52
N THR A 54 -10.82 14.74 14.90
CA THR A 54 -12.14 14.12 15.11
C THR A 54 -11.96 12.60 15.06
N PRO A 55 -12.55 11.81 15.99
CA PRO A 55 -12.61 10.36 15.85
C PRO A 55 -13.13 9.97 14.46
N GLY A 56 -12.53 8.93 13.90
CA GLY A 56 -12.75 8.47 12.53
C GLY A 56 -11.98 9.22 11.47
N THR A 57 -11.37 10.39 11.73
CA THR A 57 -10.67 11.16 10.69
C THR A 57 -9.20 11.36 11.02
N ALA A 58 -8.32 11.06 10.07
CA ALA A 58 -6.91 11.42 10.16
C ALA A 58 -6.38 11.91 8.81
N THR A 59 -5.43 12.84 8.87
CA THR A 59 -4.79 13.44 7.70
C THR A 59 -3.28 13.36 7.87
N CYS A 60 -2.58 13.26 6.75
CA CYS A 60 -1.14 13.20 6.72
C CYS A 60 -0.62 13.90 5.45
N ASP A 61 0.49 14.64 5.59
CA ASP A 61 1.15 15.33 4.49
C ASP A 61 2.35 14.54 3.94
N PHE A 62 2.47 14.48 2.61
CA PHE A 62 3.58 13.86 1.91
C PHE A 62 4.67 14.90 1.63
N SER A 63 5.93 14.46 1.67
CA SER A 63 7.07 15.25 1.21
C SER A 63 7.38 14.97 -0.26
N GLY A 64 7.85 15.99 -1.00
CA GLY A 64 8.36 15.86 -2.37
C GLY A 64 7.31 16.09 -3.47
N ASP A 65 7.57 15.48 -4.62
CA ASP A 65 6.86 15.76 -5.89
C ASP A 65 5.63 14.86 -6.13
N GLY A 66 5.33 13.96 -5.19
CA GLY A 66 4.18 13.07 -5.26
C GLY A 66 2.86 13.70 -4.81
N PRO A 67 1.96 12.90 -4.20
CA PRO A 67 0.78 13.44 -3.51
C PRO A 67 1.21 14.52 -2.51
N LYS A 68 0.28 15.41 -2.13
CA LYS A 68 0.49 16.42 -1.09
C LYS A 68 -0.12 16.00 0.22
N THR A 69 -1.34 15.46 0.20
CA THR A 69 -2.01 15.00 1.42
C THR A 69 -2.72 13.68 1.19
N ALA A 70 -2.86 12.88 2.24
CA ALA A 70 -3.86 11.84 2.32
C ALA A 70 -4.74 12.05 3.54
N THR A 71 -6.01 11.70 3.42
CA THR A 71 -6.98 11.68 4.51
C THR A 71 -7.69 10.34 4.52
N ILE A 72 -7.89 9.77 5.70
CA ILE A 72 -8.83 8.68 5.93
C ILE A 72 -9.98 9.21 6.79
N THR A 73 -11.22 8.89 6.38
CA THR A 73 -12.45 9.15 7.12
C THR A 73 -13.21 7.84 7.28
N GLU A 74 -13.36 7.37 8.51
CA GLU A 74 -14.26 6.29 8.88
C GLU A 74 -15.67 6.84 9.07
N THR A 75 -16.65 6.15 8.49
CA THR A 75 -18.08 6.36 8.71
C THR A 75 -18.70 5.11 9.32
N ALA A 76 -20.01 5.13 9.57
CA ALA A 76 -20.74 3.94 10.02
C ALA A 76 -20.71 2.80 8.98
N ASP A 77 -20.65 3.14 7.69
CA ASP A 77 -20.81 2.21 6.56
C ASP A 77 -19.51 1.96 5.76
N ALA A 78 -18.46 2.75 5.97
CA ALA A 78 -17.25 2.66 5.13
C ALA A 78 -15.99 3.26 5.77
N TYR A 79 -14.86 3.02 5.10
CA TYR A 79 -13.66 3.83 5.19
C TYR A 79 -13.50 4.58 3.87
N GLU A 80 -13.45 5.90 3.90
CA GLU A 80 -13.18 6.76 2.75
C GLU A 80 -11.74 7.25 2.83
N VAL A 81 -10.97 7.01 1.77
CA VAL A 81 -9.57 7.40 1.66
C VAL A 81 -9.43 8.35 0.49
N THR A 82 -8.83 9.52 0.73
CA THR A 82 -8.56 10.52 -0.30
C THR A 82 -7.09 10.86 -0.34
N PHE A 83 -6.49 10.81 -1.52
CA PHE A 83 -5.16 11.36 -1.81
C PHE A 83 -5.34 12.61 -2.67
N THR A 84 -4.66 13.70 -2.33
CA THR A 84 -4.72 14.96 -3.11
C THR A 84 -3.34 15.47 -3.47
N GLY A 85 -3.27 16.28 -4.54
CA GLY A 85 -2.07 16.94 -5.01
C GLY A 85 -2.01 16.97 -6.53
N ASP A 86 -1.27 17.93 -7.10
CA ASP A 86 -1.17 18.13 -8.56
C ASP A 86 -0.61 16.91 -9.30
N PHE A 87 0.12 16.04 -8.60
CA PHE A 87 0.61 14.76 -9.10
C PHE A 87 -0.52 13.75 -9.41
N ILE A 88 -1.66 13.89 -8.74
CA ILE A 88 -2.80 12.98 -8.90
C ILE A 88 -3.58 13.39 -10.14
N THR A 89 -3.30 12.75 -11.27
CA THR A 89 -4.07 12.93 -12.51
C THR A 89 -4.45 11.56 -13.09
N PRO A 90 -5.50 11.46 -13.93
CA PRO A 90 -5.79 10.23 -14.65
C PRO A 90 -4.60 9.71 -15.47
N GLU A 91 -3.82 10.60 -16.10
CA GLU A 91 -2.67 10.22 -16.91
C GLU A 91 -1.57 9.56 -16.07
N THR A 92 -1.24 10.13 -14.91
CA THR A 92 -0.20 9.60 -14.03
C THR A 92 -0.66 8.36 -13.27
N MET A 93 -1.91 8.33 -12.81
CA MET A 93 -2.44 7.25 -11.95
C MET A 93 -2.98 6.05 -12.74
N GLN A 94 -3.22 6.20 -14.04
CA GLN A 94 -3.67 5.13 -14.94
C GLN A 94 -2.66 4.94 -16.07
N PRO A 95 -1.40 4.59 -15.75
CA PRO A 95 -0.36 4.55 -16.76
C PRO A 95 -0.68 3.46 -17.79
N LYS A 96 -0.45 3.74 -19.07
CA LYS A 96 -0.78 2.83 -20.18
C LYS A 96 -0.03 1.50 -20.08
N GLU A 97 1.20 1.59 -19.59
CA GLU A 97 2.04 0.46 -19.22
C GLU A 97 2.34 0.56 -17.72
N GLY A 98 2.59 -0.56 -17.05
CA GLY A 98 2.87 -0.55 -15.61
C GLY A 98 1.63 -0.51 -14.71
N ARG A 99 1.82 -0.01 -13.48
CA ARG A 99 0.90 -0.16 -12.35
C ARG A 99 0.99 1.00 -11.38
N THR A 100 -0.16 1.47 -10.90
CA THR A 100 -0.26 2.39 -9.76
C THR A 100 -1.04 1.71 -8.64
N THR A 101 -0.54 1.78 -7.41
CA THR A 101 -1.19 1.21 -6.22
C THR A 101 -1.34 2.26 -5.13
N PHE A 102 -2.57 2.57 -4.76
CA PHE A 102 -2.91 3.31 -3.55
C PHE A 102 -3.07 2.30 -2.41
N GLY A 103 -2.36 2.52 -1.31
CA GLY A 103 -2.41 1.66 -0.14
C GLY A 103 -2.62 2.45 1.14
N VAL A 104 -3.44 1.93 2.04
CA VAL A 104 -3.52 2.41 3.43
C VAL A 104 -3.38 1.23 4.35
N SER A 105 -2.26 1.15 5.07
CA SER A 105 -2.08 0.17 6.14
C SER A 105 -2.75 0.69 7.40
N LEU A 106 -3.67 -0.09 7.96
CA LEU A 106 -4.33 0.12 9.24
C LEU A 106 -3.75 -0.91 10.21
N TRP A 107 -3.28 -0.45 11.38
CA TRP A 107 -2.56 -1.30 12.32
C TRP A 107 -2.95 -0.98 13.76
N ASP A 108 -3.07 -2.03 14.56
CA ASP A 108 -3.12 -1.93 16.01
C ASP A 108 -1.83 -2.52 16.63
N PRO A 109 -0.91 -1.69 17.15
CA PRO A 109 0.35 -2.16 17.71
C PRO A 109 0.18 -3.01 18.97
N GLU A 110 -0.96 -2.94 19.67
CA GLU A 110 -1.18 -3.76 20.87
C GLU A 110 -1.47 -5.21 20.53
N ASN A 111 -2.21 -5.45 19.44
CA ASN A 111 -2.61 -6.78 18.99
C ASN A 111 -1.72 -7.33 17.86
N GLY A 112 -0.99 -6.47 17.16
CA GLY A 112 -0.09 -6.85 16.06
C GLY A 112 -0.79 -7.08 14.72
N ASP A 113 -2.12 -6.95 14.67
CA ASP A 113 -2.93 -7.16 13.47
C ASP A 113 -2.86 -5.95 12.53
N SER A 114 -2.53 -6.19 11.26
CA SER A 114 -2.52 -5.17 10.21
C SER A 114 -3.40 -5.55 9.03
N THR A 115 -4.17 -4.59 8.54
CA THR A 115 -4.99 -4.73 7.34
C THR A 115 -4.66 -3.60 6.39
N ALA A 116 -4.38 -3.89 5.12
CA ALA A 116 -4.13 -2.85 4.13
C ALA A 116 -5.36 -2.66 3.24
N LEU A 117 -5.91 -1.44 3.14
CA LEU A 117 -6.86 -1.08 2.11
C LEU A 117 -6.07 -0.82 0.82
N ILE A 118 -6.42 -1.50 -0.28
CA ILE A 118 -5.64 -1.45 -1.51
C ILE A 118 -6.55 -1.10 -2.69
N PHE A 119 -6.03 -0.24 -3.56
CA PHE A 119 -6.61 0.05 -4.86
C PHE A 119 -5.51 0.11 -5.91
N GLN A 120 -5.69 -0.57 -7.04
CA GLN A 120 -4.66 -0.75 -8.05
C GLN A 120 -5.20 -0.53 -9.46
N TYR A 121 -4.55 0.38 -10.19
CA TYR A 121 -4.63 0.46 -11.65
C TYR A 121 -3.46 -0.28 -12.27
N GLU A 122 -3.72 -1.04 -13.33
CA GLU A 122 -2.70 -1.67 -14.17
C GLU A 122 -3.06 -1.45 -15.62
N ARG A 123 -2.10 -0.97 -16.42
CA ARG A 123 -2.26 -0.68 -17.85
C ARG A 123 -3.53 0.11 -18.16
N GLY A 124 -3.76 1.20 -17.43
CA GLY A 124 -4.88 2.11 -17.63
C GLY A 124 -6.25 1.60 -17.15
N THR A 125 -6.32 0.41 -16.53
CA THR A 125 -7.58 -0.20 -16.10
C THR A 125 -7.56 -0.56 -14.62
N LEU A 126 -8.72 -0.54 -13.97
CA LEU A 126 -8.82 -0.99 -12.58
C LEU A 126 -8.55 -2.48 -12.51
N ALA A 127 -7.42 -2.85 -11.92
CA ALA A 127 -7.01 -4.24 -11.77
C ALA A 127 -7.53 -4.86 -10.47
N GLN A 128 -7.48 -4.09 -9.38
CA GLN A 128 -7.80 -4.62 -8.05
C GLN A 128 -8.30 -3.54 -7.10
N SER A 129 -9.27 -3.90 -6.25
CA SER A 129 -9.72 -3.09 -5.13
C SER A 129 -10.19 -4.00 -4.00
N GLY A 130 -9.76 -3.73 -2.77
CA GLY A 130 -10.10 -4.59 -1.64
C GLY A 130 -9.31 -4.27 -0.39
N PHE A 131 -9.22 -5.26 0.49
CA PHE A 131 -8.30 -5.24 1.62
C PHE A 131 -7.37 -6.44 1.56
N GLN A 132 -6.15 -6.26 2.06
CA GLN A 132 -5.14 -7.29 2.17
C GLN A 132 -4.91 -7.63 3.63
N GLU A 133 -4.91 -8.92 3.92
CA GLU A 133 -4.48 -9.51 5.17
C GLU A 133 -3.40 -10.53 4.84
N GLU A 134 -2.27 -10.47 5.54
CA GLU A 134 -1.11 -11.29 5.23
C GLU A 134 -0.71 -11.20 3.75
N ALA A 135 -0.86 -12.29 2.99
CA ALA A 135 -0.56 -12.37 1.56
C ALA A 135 -1.82 -12.46 0.67
N GLU A 136 -3.02 -12.41 1.24
CA GLU A 136 -4.28 -12.57 0.52
C GLU A 136 -5.02 -11.25 0.40
N ILE A 137 -5.47 -10.93 -0.81
CA ILE A 137 -6.31 -9.76 -1.07
C ILE A 137 -7.74 -10.23 -1.25
N THR A 138 -8.63 -9.80 -0.36
CA THR A 138 -10.06 -10.00 -0.47
C THR A 138 -10.68 -8.85 -1.28
N PRO A 139 -11.27 -9.12 -2.46
CA PRO A 139 -11.87 -8.08 -3.28
C PRO A 139 -13.06 -7.42 -2.57
N LEU A 140 -13.15 -6.10 -2.65
CA LEU A 140 -14.32 -5.32 -2.24
C LEU A 140 -14.86 -4.53 -3.43
N LYS A 141 -16.19 -4.37 -3.47
CA LYS A 141 -16.84 -3.41 -4.36
C LYS A 141 -16.57 -1.99 -3.82
N THR A 142 -15.43 -1.45 -4.19
CA THR A 142 -14.95 -0.13 -3.76
C THR A 142 -15.50 0.92 -4.72
N GLU A 143 -16.13 1.97 -4.20
CA GLU A 143 -16.50 3.13 -5.04
C GLU A 143 -15.28 4.02 -5.20
N VAL A 144 -14.95 4.41 -6.43
CA VAL A 144 -13.76 5.20 -6.72
C VAL A 144 -14.04 6.37 -7.62
N LYS A 145 -13.38 7.48 -7.31
CA LYS A 145 -13.35 8.70 -8.08
C LYS A 145 -11.89 9.11 -8.29
N LEU A 146 -11.51 9.30 -9.55
CA LEU A 146 -10.21 9.84 -9.92
C LEU A 146 -10.43 11.06 -10.80
N GLU A 147 -9.94 12.20 -10.34
CA GLU A 147 -10.03 13.50 -11.00
C GLU A 147 -8.66 14.18 -10.92
N ASP A 148 -8.48 15.24 -11.71
CA ASP A 148 -7.28 16.06 -11.59
C ASP A 148 -7.18 16.66 -10.19
N GLY A 149 -6.06 16.39 -9.53
CA GLY A 149 -5.75 16.80 -8.18
C GLY A 149 -6.23 15.86 -7.07
N ALA A 150 -7.04 14.83 -7.37
CA ALA A 150 -7.63 13.98 -6.32
C ALA A 150 -7.98 12.55 -6.74
N PHE A 151 -7.67 11.61 -5.86
CA PHE A 151 -8.14 10.22 -5.89
C PHE A 151 -8.92 9.95 -4.60
N THR A 152 -10.13 9.41 -4.71
CA THR A 152 -10.94 9.01 -3.55
C THR A 152 -11.45 7.59 -3.72
N ALA A 153 -11.32 6.77 -2.68
CA ALA A 153 -11.82 5.40 -2.63
C ALA A 153 -12.64 5.16 -1.35
N LYS A 154 -13.83 4.58 -1.51
CA LYS A 154 -14.74 4.23 -0.42
C LYS A 154 -14.82 2.71 -0.28
N TYR A 155 -14.28 2.19 0.81
CA TYR A 155 -14.23 0.76 1.15
C TYR A 155 -15.41 0.42 2.08
N PRO A 156 -16.37 -0.41 1.65
CA PRO A 156 -17.54 -0.71 2.45
C PRO A 156 -17.17 -1.56 3.69
N LYS A 157 -17.87 -1.31 4.79
CA LYS A 157 -17.88 -2.17 5.98
C LYS A 157 -18.91 -3.30 5.82
N PRO A 158 -18.77 -4.42 6.56
CA PRO A 158 -17.68 -4.72 7.50
C PRO A 158 -16.40 -5.21 6.80
N ILE A 159 -15.26 -4.89 7.39
CA ILE A 159 -13.98 -5.56 7.11
C ILE A 159 -13.66 -6.43 8.33
N PRO A 160 -13.67 -7.78 8.21
CA PRO A 160 -13.68 -8.68 9.37
C PRO A 160 -12.54 -8.50 10.38
N SER A 161 -11.32 -8.18 9.93
CA SER A 161 -10.18 -7.91 10.81
C SER A 161 -10.35 -6.62 11.61
N LEU A 162 -10.73 -5.54 10.95
CA LEU A 162 -10.90 -4.22 11.58
C LEU A 162 -12.07 -4.20 12.58
N GLU A 163 -13.02 -5.12 12.44
CA GLU A 163 -14.08 -5.32 13.42
C GLU A 163 -13.56 -5.96 14.71
N GLN A 164 -12.60 -6.88 14.64
CA GLN A 164 -12.09 -7.56 15.82
C GLN A 164 -11.09 -6.68 16.56
N THR A 165 -10.26 -6.00 15.78
CA THR A 165 -9.14 -5.20 16.26
C THR A 165 -9.20 -3.83 15.57
N PRO A 166 -9.91 -2.84 16.15
CA PRO A 166 -9.98 -1.50 15.58
C PRO A 166 -8.58 -0.89 15.47
N PRO A 167 -8.19 -0.34 14.32
CA PRO A 167 -6.85 0.18 14.13
C PRO A 167 -6.67 1.46 14.96
N THR A 168 -5.50 1.61 15.57
CA THR A 168 -5.13 2.83 16.32
C THR A 168 -4.02 3.61 15.62
N THR A 169 -3.51 3.07 14.50
CA THR A 169 -2.55 3.73 13.63
C THR A 169 -2.87 3.48 12.16
N TRP A 170 -2.39 4.36 11.30
CA TRP A 170 -2.54 4.23 9.86
C TRP A 170 -1.30 4.74 9.10
N THR A 171 -1.08 4.24 7.89
CA THR A 171 0.01 4.69 6.99
C THR A 171 -0.49 4.69 5.55
N PRO A 172 -0.71 5.87 4.93
CA PRO A 172 -1.01 5.94 3.51
C PRO A 172 0.29 5.86 2.69
N SER A 173 0.19 5.21 1.54
CA SER A 173 1.27 5.06 0.56
C SER A 173 0.72 5.07 -0.86
N LEU A 174 1.52 5.60 -1.78
CA LEU A 174 1.29 5.51 -3.21
C LEU A 174 2.53 4.89 -3.86
N TYR A 175 2.32 3.87 -4.68
CA TYR A 175 3.34 3.22 -5.49
C TYR A 175 3.03 3.43 -6.96
N VAL A 176 4.04 3.85 -7.74
CA VAL A 176 3.91 4.11 -9.18
C VAL A 176 5.03 3.40 -9.93
N ASP A 177 4.65 2.51 -10.83
CA ASP A 177 5.50 1.85 -11.82
C ASP A 177 4.98 2.23 -13.21
N ASP A 178 5.80 2.93 -14.00
CA ASP A 178 5.42 3.41 -15.33
C ASP A 178 5.58 2.34 -16.44
N GLY A 179 6.04 1.15 -16.08
CA GLY A 179 6.26 0.04 -17.01
C GLY A 179 7.44 0.20 -17.95
N THR A 180 8.29 1.23 -17.79
CA THR A 180 9.46 1.48 -18.64
C THR A 180 10.69 0.66 -18.23
N GLY A 181 10.60 -0.09 -17.13
CA GLY A 181 11.72 -0.83 -16.53
C GLY A 181 12.60 0.02 -15.61
N GLY A 182 12.20 1.26 -15.32
CA GLY A 182 12.78 2.09 -14.28
C GLY A 182 12.53 1.54 -12.86
N GLN A 183 13.15 2.18 -11.87
CA GLN A 183 12.83 1.89 -10.47
C GLN A 183 11.46 2.50 -10.15
N PRO A 184 10.51 1.73 -9.61
CA PRO A 184 9.23 2.26 -9.19
C PRO A 184 9.37 3.36 -8.12
N GLU A 185 8.52 4.36 -8.20
CA GLU A 185 8.45 5.43 -7.23
C GLU A 185 7.53 5.04 -6.08
N THR A 186 7.94 5.33 -4.85
CA THR A 186 7.13 5.09 -3.66
C THR A 186 7.02 6.37 -2.85
N TYR A 187 5.80 6.83 -2.67
CA TYR A 187 5.46 7.98 -1.87
C TYR A 187 4.88 7.49 -0.56
N ARG A 188 5.47 7.93 0.54
CA ARG A 188 4.99 7.69 1.89
C ARG A 188 4.74 9.00 2.57
N CYS A 189 3.74 8.99 3.42
CA CYS A 189 3.36 10.18 4.14
C CYS A 189 4.26 10.39 5.37
N GLY A 190 4.46 11.66 5.76
CA GLY A 190 5.35 12.02 6.86
C GLY A 190 6.80 11.62 6.59
N ASP A 191 7.46 11.07 7.62
CA ASP A 191 8.78 10.43 7.53
C ASP A 191 8.68 8.92 7.20
N GLY A 192 7.54 8.50 6.65
CA GLY A 192 7.23 7.10 6.39
C GLY A 192 6.80 6.30 7.63
N ARG A 193 6.62 6.94 8.78
CA ARG A 193 6.10 6.30 10.00
C ARG A 193 4.58 6.27 10.03
N THR A 194 4.07 5.33 10.82
CA THR A 194 2.67 5.23 11.23
C THR A 194 2.20 6.50 11.93
N GLN A 195 1.02 6.95 11.54
CA GLN A 195 0.34 8.11 12.11
C GLN A 195 -0.74 7.62 13.09
N PRO A 196 -1.04 8.38 14.16
CA PRO A 196 -2.13 8.02 15.06
C PRO A 196 -3.47 8.07 14.33
N PHE A 197 -4.34 7.10 14.63
CA PHE A 197 -5.73 7.05 14.15
C PHE A 197 -6.62 6.73 15.35
N THR A 198 -7.72 7.47 15.50
CA THR A 198 -8.72 7.18 16.54
C THR A 198 -9.97 6.69 15.83
N PRO A 199 -10.35 5.41 15.92
CA PRO A 199 -11.53 4.91 15.23
C PRO A 199 -12.82 5.48 15.82
N LEU A 200 -13.92 5.47 15.07
CA LEU A 200 -15.24 5.94 15.53
C LEU A 200 -15.81 5.11 16.69
N GLY A 201 -15.31 3.88 16.89
CA GLY A 201 -15.90 2.91 17.78
C GLY A 201 -17.07 2.17 17.13
N LYS A 202 -17.54 1.11 17.79
CA LYS A 202 -18.68 0.30 17.36
C LYS A 202 -19.99 0.81 17.95
#